data_AF-A0A925KXT1-F1
#
_entry.id   AF-A0A925KXT1-F1
#
_cell.length_a   1.000
_cell.length_b   1.000
_cell.length_c   1.000
_cell.angle_alpha   90.00
_cell.angle_beta   90.00
_cell.angle_gamma   90.00
#
_symmetry.space_group_name_H-M   'P 1'
#
loop_
_entity.id
_entity.type
_entity.pdbx_description
1 polymer ?
#
loop_
_entity_poly.entity_id
_entity_poly.type
_entity_poly.pdbx_seq_one_letter_code
_entity_poly.pdbx_strand_id
1 'polypeptide(L)'
;MSMPLTLAETGALALADAATQLDQADNAGKFLHALERNRKVWQTIKDVALRLPNPQLADYALSTAGKMGHGVNDAQVSALIDISRRVSAQLAGGNIDHIRERAYFIWENSGHPSGQDLEHWLIAEIETKGKAGITPC
;
A
#
# COMPACT_ATOMS: atom_id res chain seq x y z
N MET A 1 -11.37 9.94 -21.30
CA MET A 1 -10.16 10.21 -20.47
C MET A 1 -10.48 9.83 -19.04
N SER A 2 -10.04 8.64 -18.61
CA SER A 2 -10.18 8.22 -17.21
C SER A 2 -9.21 9.04 -16.36
N MET A 3 -9.70 9.67 -15.28
CA MET A 3 -8.83 10.43 -14.37
C MET A 3 -7.87 9.49 -13.63
N PRO A 4 -6.57 9.83 -13.53
CA PRO A 4 -5.61 9.02 -12.79
C PRO A 4 -5.96 9.01 -11.31
N LEU A 5 -5.67 7.88 -10.63
CA LEU A 5 -5.81 7.79 -9.18
C LEU A 5 -4.85 8.77 -8.49
N THR A 6 -5.31 9.33 -7.38
CA THR A 6 -4.46 10.13 -6.48
C THR A 6 -3.46 9.23 -5.76
N LEU A 7 -2.40 9.82 -5.18
CA LEU A 7 -1.44 9.07 -4.36
C LEU A 7 -2.11 8.42 -3.14
N ALA A 8 -3.12 9.07 -2.56
CA ALA A 8 -3.90 8.52 -1.45
C ALA A 8 -4.72 7.30 -1.88
N GLU A 9 -5.46 7.39 -2.99
CA GLU A 9 -6.25 6.26 -3.54
C GLU A 9 -5.36 5.08 -3.95
N THR A 10 -4.25 5.36 -4.65
CA THR A 10 -3.30 4.33 -5.08
C THR A 10 -2.63 3.67 -3.86
N GLY A 11 -2.25 4.49 -2.86
CA GLY A 11 -1.71 4.02 -1.59
C GLY A 11 -2.70 3.21 -0.76
N ALA A 12 -3.98 3.57 -0.78
CA ALA A 12 -5.04 2.82 -0.12
C ALA A 12 -5.15 1.40 -0.67
N LEU A 13 -5.22 1.27 -2.00
CA LEU A 13 -5.30 -0.04 -2.66
C LEU A 13 -4.03 -0.87 -2.40
N ALA A 14 -2.85 -0.27 -2.59
CA ALA A 14 -1.59 -0.97 -2.38
C ALA A 14 -1.42 -1.45 -0.93
N LEU A 15 -1.88 -0.68 0.06
CA LEU A 15 -1.90 -1.10 1.46
C LEU A 15 -2.88 -2.23 1.74
N ALA A 16 -4.09 -2.18 1.17
CA ALA A 16 -5.10 -3.23 1.36
C ALA A 16 -4.64 -4.55 0.74
N ASP A 17 -4.06 -4.51 -0.45
CA ASP A 17 -3.55 -5.70 -1.14
C ASP A 17 -2.34 -6.27 -0.37
N ALA A 18 -1.40 -5.43 0.07
CA ALA A 18 -0.28 -5.88 0.88
C ALA A 18 -0.71 -6.50 2.23
N ALA A 19 -1.74 -5.94 2.88
CA ALA A 19 -2.31 -6.52 4.10
C ALA A 19 -2.99 -7.87 3.84
N THR A 20 -3.66 -8.01 2.70
CA THR A 20 -4.29 -9.28 2.28
C THR A 20 -3.23 -10.34 1.99
N GLN A 21 -2.13 -9.98 1.34
CA GLN A 21 -1.02 -10.91 1.07
C GLN A 21 -0.32 -11.38 2.35
N LEU A 22 -0.19 -10.51 3.36
CA LEU A 22 0.34 -10.89 4.68
C LEU A 22 -0.59 -11.88 5.40
N ASP A 23 -1.90 -11.66 5.31
CA ASP A 23 -2.93 -12.51 5.93
C ASP A 23 -3.04 -13.88 5.25
N GLN A 24 -2.87 -13.92 3.93
CA GLN A 24 -2.94 -15.14 3.11
C GLN A 24 -1.60 -15.87 2.95
N ALA A 25 -0.52 -15.37 3.56
CA ALA A 25 0.79 -15.98 3.44
C ALA A 25 0.83 -17.34 4.13
N ASP A 26 0.78 -18.40 3.32
CA ASP A 26 0.80 -19.80 3.78
C ASP A 26 2.22 -20.37 3.99
N ASN A 27 3.25 -19.62 3.61
CA ASN A 27 4.65 -20.03 3.77
C ASN A 27 5.59 -18.84 3.94
N ALA A 28 6.78 -19.11 4.45
CA ALA A 28 7.80 -18.09 4.73
C ALA A 28 8.21 -17.26 3.51
N GLY A 29 8.27 -17.85 2.31
CA GLY A 29 8.62 -17.12 1.09
C GLY A 29 7.57 -16.09 0.70
N LYS A 30 6.28 -16.49 0.68
CA LYS A 30 5.16 -15.58 0.42
C LYS A 30 5.07 -14.51 1.52
N PHE A 31 5.28 -14.89 2.78
CA PHE A 31 5.26 -13.96 3.90
C PHE A 31 6.35 -12.88 3.78
N LEU A 32 7.60 -13.27 3.54
CA LEU A 32 8.70 -12.31 3.39
C LEU A 32 8.48 -11.38 2.19
N HIS A 33 7.95 -11.90 1.09
CA HIS A 33 7.63 -11.09 -0.08
C HIS A 33 6.48 -10.10 0.19
N ALA A 34 5.41 -10.54 0.85
CA ALA A 34 4.28 -9.71 1.26
C ALA A 34 4.71 -8.61 2.25
N LEU A 35 5.60 -8.97 3.18
CA LEU A 35 6.19 -8.06 4.16
C LEU A 35 7.05 -6.97 3.49
N GLU A 36 7.92 -7.36 2.58
CA GLU A 36 8.76 -6.41 1.84
C GLU A 36 7.91 -5.47 0.99
N ARG A 37 6.86 -5.98 0.33
CA ARG A 37 5.86 -5.16 -0.36
C ARG A 37 5.18 -4.17 0.58
N ASN A 38 4.68 -4.64 1.73
CA ASN A 38 4.03 -3.80 2.73
C ASN A 38 4.97 -2.68 3.21
N ARG A 39 6.23 -3.00 3.50
CA ARG A 39 7.27 -2.03 3.88
C ARG A 39 7.48 -0.97 2.80
N LYS A 40 7.56 -1.38 1.54
CA LYS A 40 7.74 -0.48 0.40
C LYS A 40 6.56 0.48 0.28
N VAL A 41 5.33 -0.02 0.36
CA VAL A 41 4.13 0.82 0.34
C VAL A 41 4.17 1.87 1.43
N TRP A 42 4.41 1.47 2.69
CA TRP A 42 4.49 2.39 3.81
C TRP A 42 5.53 3.49 3.64
N GLN A 43 6.71 3.15 3.11
CA GLN A 43 7.76 4.14 2.83
C GLN A 43 7.33 5.16 1.80
N THR A 44 6.65 4.73 0.73
CA THR A 44 6.23 5.61 -0.35
C THR A 44 5.07 6.52 0.07
N ILE A 45 4.12 6.03 0.86
CA ILE A 45 2.96 6.81 1.28
C ILE A 45 3.17 7.58 2.58
N LYS A 46 4.37 7.50 3.20
CA LYS A 46 4.66 8.06 4.52
C LYS A 46 4.13 9.48 4.67
N ASP A 47 4.42 10.37 3.72
CA ASP A 47 4.04 11.78 3.80
C ASP A 47 2.52 11.99 3.73
N VAL A 48 1.79 11.12 3.03
CA VAL A 48 0.33 11.15 2.98
C VAL A 48 -0.27 10.52 4.23
N ALA A 49 0.29 9.39 4.68
CA ALA A 49 -0.16 8.67 5.86
C ALA A 49 0.03 9.47 7.16
N LEU A 50 1.11 10.26 7.26
CA LEU A 50 1.37 11.15 8.40
C LEU A 50 0.43 12.37 8.44
N ARG A 51 -0.26 12.70 7.34
CA ARG A 51 -1.28 13.75 7.30
C ARG A 51 -2.67 13.25 7.70
N LEU A 52 -2.84 11.95 7.91
CA LEU A 52 -4.10 11.38 8.38
C LEU A 52 -4.37 11.79 9.83
N PRO A 53 -5.63 11.74 10.29
CA PRO A 53 -5.98 12.05 11.68
C PRO A 53 -5.26 11.21 12.74
N ASN A 54 -4.70 10.06 12.36
CA ASN A 54 -4.04 9.11 13.26
C ASN A 54 -2.57 8.83 12.85
N PRO A 55 -1.66 9.84 12.92
CA PRO A 55 -0.28 9.70 12.45
C PRO A 55 0.50 8.64 13.25
N GLN A 56 0.16 8.45 14.52
CA GLN A 56 0.78 7.43 15.39
C GLN A 56 0.63 6.01 14.85
N LEU A 57 -0.48 5.70 14.18
CA LEU A 57 -0.69 4.39 13.55
C LEU A 57 0.27 4.20 12.37
N ALA A 58 0.46 5.24 11.56
CA ALA A 58 1.41 5.21 10.45
C ALA A 58 2.86 5.09 10.94
N ASP A 59 3.24 5.85 11.97
CA ASP A 59 4.57 5.75 12.58
C ASP A 59 4.82 4.37 13.19
N TYR A 60 3.84 3.80 13.88
CA TYR A 60 3.95 2.45 14.43
C TYR A 60 4.11 1.41 13.30
N ALA A 61 3.29 1.49 12.25
CA ALA A 61 3.39 0.59 11.10
C ALA A 61 4.73 0.71 10.39
N LEU A 62 5.25 1.92 10.18
CA LEU A 62 6.58 2.17 9.62
C LEU A 62 7.70 1.57 10.49
N SER A 63 7.59 1.73 11.82
CA SER A 63 8.55 1.15 12.76
C SER A 63 8.53 -0.37 12.74
N THR A 64 7.34 -0.97 12.74
CA THR A 64 7.15 -2.42 12.69
C THR A 64 7.63 -2.97 11.35
N ALA A 65 7.20 -2.40 10.22
CA ALA A 65 7.64 -2.74 8.87
C ALA A 65 9.17 -2.68 8.71
N GLY A 66 9.85 -1.71 9.32
CA GLY A 66 11.31 -1.59 9.27
C GLY A 66 12.06 -2.60 10.14
N LYS A 67 11.44 -3.13 11.21
CA LYS A 67 12.06 -4.07 12.15
C LYS A 67 11.85 -5.54 11.79
N MET A 68 10.91 -5.84 10.90
CA MET A 68 10.44 -7.20 10.64
C MET A 68 11.43 -8.13 9.88
N GLY A 69 12.71 -7.77 9.78
CA GLY A 69 13.78 -8.63 9.26
C GLY A 69 14.39 -9.61 10.27
N HIS A 70 14.04 -9.52 11.56
CA HIS A 70 14.60 -10.37 12.62
C HIS A 70 13.55 -10.68 13.71
N GLY A 71 13.08 -11.92 13.79
CA GLY A 71 12.28 -12.40 14.93
C GLY A 71 10.85 -11.85 15.03
N VAL A 72 10.18 -11.67 13.89
CA VAL A 72 8.76 -11.25 13.85
C VAL A 72 7.89 -12.30 14.53
N ASN A 73 6.98 -11.85 15.38
CA ASN A 73 5.94 -12.71 15.94
C ASN A 73 4.57 -12.42 15.32
N ASP A 74 3.67 -13.39 15.42
CA ASP A 74 2.33 -13.33 14.80
C ASP A 74 1.51 -12.13 15.32
N ALA A 75 1.74 -11.70 16.56
CA ALA A 75 1.06 -10.53 17.13
C ALA A 75 1.47 -9.22 16.42
N GLN A 76 2.75 -9.06 16.08
CA GLN A 76 3.23 -7.91 15.31
C GLN A 76 2.71 -7.92 13.88
N VAL A 77 2.61 -9.10 13.27
CA VAL A 77 2.02 -9.27 11.93
C VAL A 77 0.54 -8.90 11.95
N SER A 78 -0.22 -9.45 12.89
CA SER A 78 -1.66 -9.15 13.04
C SER A 78 -1.89 -7.65 13.25
N ALA A 79 -1.10 -7.02 14.13
CA ALA A 79 -1.20 -5.59 14.35
C ALA A 79 -0.88 -4.76 13.09
N LEU A 80 0.13 -5.17 12.31
CA LEU A 80 0.46 -4.51 11.05
C LEU A 80 -0.68 -4.63 10.04
N ILE A 81 -1.25 -5.83 9.88
CA ILE A 81 -2.38 -6.09 8.97
C ILE A 81 -3.56 -5.17 9.33
N ASP A 82 -3.93 -5.12 10.61
CA ASP A 82 -5.04 -4.31 11.09
C ASP A 82 -4.81 -2.81 10.86
N ILE A 83 -3.58 -2.34 11.13
CA ILE A 83 -3.21 -0.94 10.89
C ILE A 83 -3.23 -0.61 9.40
N SER A 84 -2.66 -1.49 8.54
CA SER A 84 -2.67 -1.32 7.09
C SER A 84 -4.10 -1.26 6.55
N ARG A 85 -5.00 -2.14 6.99
CA ARG A 85 -6.43 -2.11 6.62
C ARG A 85 -7.10 -0.80 7.07
N ARG A 86 -6.84 -0.36 8.30
CA ARG A 86 -7.43 0.87 8.85
C ARG A 86 -6.93 2.14 8.17
N VAL A 87 -5.64 2.22 7.86
CA VAL A 87 -5.05 3.37 7.15
C VAL A 87 -5.49 3.36 5.69
N SER A 88 -5.56 2.19 5.06
CA SER A 88 -6.13 2.03 3.73
C SER A 88 -7.56 2.57 3.66
N ALA A 89 -8.45 2.16 4.58
CA ALA A 89 -9.82 2.65 4.62
C ALA A 89 -9.93 4.17 4.79
N GLN A 90 -9.04 4.77 5.60
CA GLN A 90 -8.96 6.23 5.78
C GLN A 90 -8.51 6.93 4.50
N LEU A 91 -7.48 6.42 3.82
CA LEU A 91 -7.00 6.97 2.55
C LEU A 91 -8.03 6.84 1.42
N ALA A 92 -8.80 5.76 1.43
CA ALA A 92 -9.89 5.50 0.49
C ALA A 92 -11.14 6.38 0.73
N GLY A 93 -11.22 7.10 1.86
CA GLY A 93 -12.43 7.84 2.21
C GLY A 93 -13.67 6.95 2.40
N GLY A 94 -13.48 5.65 2.66
CA GLY A 94 -14.56 4.69 2.95
C GLY A 94 -15.11 3.89 1.77
N ASN A 95 -14.68 4.10 0.52
CA ASN A 95 -15.17 3.31 -0.62
C ASN A 95 -14.01 2.70 -1.43
N ILE A 96 -13.34 1.72 -0.82
CA ILE A 96 -12.17 1.08 -1.42
C ILE A 96 -12.51 0.25 -2.67
N ASP A 97 -13.70 -0.36 -2.70
CA ASP A 97 -14.12 -1.18 -3.83
C ASP A 97 -14.34 -0.34 -5.09
N HIS A 98 -14.96 0.84 -4.95
CA HIS A 98 -15.10 1.76 -6.07
C HIS A 98 -13.74 2.26 -6.60
N ILE A 99 -12.78 2.51 -5.70
CA ILE A 99 -11.43 2.90 -6.08
C ILE A 99 -10.72 1.74 -6.80
N ARG A 100 -10.93 0.50 -6.36
CA ARG A 100 -10.38 -0.71 -6.99
C ARG A 100 -10.94 -0.93 -8.40
N GLU A 101 -12.24 -0.76 -8.60
CA GLU A 101 -12.86 -0.83 -9.92
C GLU A 101 -12.28 0.22 -10.88
N ARG A 102 -12.13 1.46 -10.40
CA ARG A 102 -11.49 2.54 -11.18
C ARG A 102 -10.04 2.21 -11.52
N ALA A 103 -9.29 1.67 -10.57
CA ALA A 103 -7.91 1.22 -10.77
C ALA A 103 -7.82 0.16 -11.88
N TYR A 104 -8.69 -0.83 -11.82
CA TYR A 104 -8.78 -1.88 -12.82
C TYR A 104 -9.08 -1.32 -14.21
N PHE A 105 -10.08 -0.44 -14.32
CA PHE A 105 -10.45 0.18 -15.60
C PHE A 105 -9.31 1.03 -16.20
N ILE A 106 -8.57 1.76 -15.35
CA ILE A 106 -7.40 2.54 -15.80
C ILE A 106 -6.30 1.61 -16.30
N TRP A 107 -6.00 0.55 -15.57
CA TRP A 107 -4.97 -0.43 -15.92
C TRP A 107 -5.31 -1.16 -17.24
N GLU A 108 -6.55 -1.63 -17.39
CA GLU A 108 -7.04 -2.31 -18.60
C GLU A 108 -7.02 -1.38 -19.82
N ASN A 109 -7.57 -0.16 -19.69
CA ASN A 109 -7.63 0.80 -20.79
C ASN A 109 -6.26 1.37 -21.18
N SER A 110 -5.25 1.24 -20.31
CA SER A 110 -3.86 1.61 -20.59
C SER A 110 -3.08 0.48 -21.27
N GLY A 111 -3.74 -0.64 -21.62
CA GLY A 111 -3.12 -1.77 -22.31
C GLY A 111 -2.17 -2.57 -21.43
N HIS A 112 -2.44 -2.65 -20.12
CA HIS A 112 -1.60 -3.34 -19.14
C HIS A 112 -0.15 -2.80 -19.16
N PRO A 113 0.06 -1.54 -18.74
CA PRO A 113 1.30 -0.79 -18.99
C PRO A 113 2.59 -1.40 -18.39
N SER A 114 2.47 -2.36 -17.47
CA SER A 114 3.62 -3.13 -16.95
C SER A 114 3.61 -4.61 -17.36
N GLY A 115 2.62 -5.07 -18.13
CA GLY A 115 2.42 -6.50 -18.45
C GLY A 115 2.22 -7.41 -17.23
N GLN A 116 2.14 -6.82 -16.03
CA GLN A 116 2.05 -7.48 -14.72
C GLN A 116 0.70 -7.20 -14.08
N ASP A 117 0.38 -7.98 -13.04
CA ASP A 117 -0.82 -7.84 -12.22
C ASP A 117 -1.05 -6.40 -11.73
N LEU A 118 -2.32 -6.05 -11.53
CA LEU A 118 -2.77 -4.75 -11.03
C LEU A 118 -1.97 -4.29 -9.79
N GLU A 119 -1.64 -5.22 -8.89
CA GLU A 119 -0.85 -4.97 -7.68
C GLU A 119 0.55 -4.40 -7.99
N HIS A 120 1.25 -4.97 -8.98
CA HIS A 120 2.57 -4.49 -9.38
C HIS A 120 2.49 -3.10 -9.99
N TRP A 121 1.44 -2.86 -10.79
CA TRP A 121 1.17 -1.53 -11.33
C TRP A 121 0.91 -0.52 -10.21
N LEU A 122 0.11 -0.85 -9.20
CA LEU A 122 -0.15 0.02 -8.05
C LEU A 122 1.14 0.41 -7.32
N ILE A 123 2.08 -0.53 -7.12
CA ILE A 123 3.39 -0.24 -6.53
C ILE A 123 4.21 0.72 -7.41
N ALA A 124 4.28 0.48 -8.71
CA ALA A 124 5.00 1.37 -9.62
C ALA A 124 4.37 2.79 -9.68
N GLU A 125 3.04 2.84 -9.60
CA GLU A 125 2.25 4.06 -9.64
C GLU A 125 2.42 4.89 -8.36
N ILE A 126 2.44 4.26 -7.17
CA ILE A 126 2.79 4.97 -5.92
C ILE A 126 4.22 5.49 -5.96
N GLU A 127 5.19 4.72 -6.50
CA GLU A 127 6.58 5.16 -6.56
C GLU A 127 6.76 6.36 -7.48
N THR A 128 6.05 6.35 -8.61
CA THR A 128 6.06 7.44 -9.58
C THR A 128 5.47 8.71 -8.95
N LYS A 129 4.31 8.59 -8.29
CA LYS A 129 3.63 9.72 -7.63
C LYS A 129 4.37 10.20 -6.39
N GLY A 130 4.97 9.30 -5.61
CA GLY A 130 5.78 9.63 -4.44
C GLY A 130 7.05 10.39 -4.80
N LYS A 131 7.71 10.04 -5.91
CA LYS A 131 8.87 10.78 -6.43
C LYS A 131 8.47 12.15 -7.01
N ALA A 132 7.32 12.24 -7.69
CA ALA A 132 6.83 13.51 -8.24
C ALA A 132 6.48 14.56 -7.16
N GLY A 133 6.14 14.12 -5.94
CA GLY A 133 5.93 15.00 -4.78
C GLY A 133 7.22 15.56 -4.16
N ILE A 134 8.39 15.02 -4.53
CA ILE A 134 9.72 15.47 -4.09
C ILE A 134 10.39 16.15 -5.29
N THR A 135 9.81 17.25 -5.77
CA THR A 135 10.59 18.21 -6.56
C THR A 135 11.10 19.26 -5.57
N PRO A 136 12.40 19.27 -5.23
CA PRO A 136 12.97 20.42 -4.54
C PRO A 136 13.02 21.57 -5.55
N CYS A 137 12.44 22.71 -5.17
CA CYS A 137 12.70 24.00 -5.82
C CYS A 137 14.19 24.34 -5.75
#